data_AF-A0A8T3VAW3-F1
#
_entry.id   AF-A0A8T3VAW3-F1
#
_cell.length_a   1.000
_cell.length_b   1.000
_cell.length_c   1.000
_cell.angle_alpha   90.00
_cell.angle_beta   90.00
_cell.angle_gamma   90.00
#
_symmetry.space_group_name_H-M   'P 1'
#
loop_
_entity.id
_entity.type
_entity.pdbx_description
1 polymer ?
#
loop_
_entity_poly.entity_id
_entity_poly.type
_entity_poly.pdbx_seq_one_letter_code
_entity_poly.pdbx_strand_id
1 'polypeptide(L)'
;MNLSKLVSNSLKYPFRNIAKLPIICILFVLIAIIPIGMVSDNKYLITIGVIAFFLFILIVPGYFVSVVRIGANQSAMLPSFNLVNNIYDSIRVTLLRIVYMFVPVVVFVIALIVFGPTSRSMLNNYKIFEFLATVGLVLLLIFIIYFIFEFFLFFAKARLAYFNSLREALKINEVIKDIKRIGIVNIFKWLIVMAILLNVITFVTSFVNSIPYVGFLIYICIVIPIIESIANYSLGLLYSNIARNYDDSNYNGFEKEIESDRYDRIN
;
A
#
# COMPACT_ATOMS: atom_id res chain seq x y z
N MET A 1 -18.46 13.08 -0.73
CA MET A 1 -17.09 13.10 -1.27
C MET A 1 -17.11 13.57 -2.72
N ASN A 2 -16.31 14.58 -3.09
CA ASN A 2 -16.20 15.03 -4.48
C ASN A 2 -15.16 14.16 -5.23
N LEU A 3 -15.64 13.13 -5.93
CA LEU A 3 -14.79 12.17 -6.66
C LEU A 3 -13.94 12.82 -7.74
N SER A 4 -14.49 13.79 -8.48
CA SER A 4 -13.75 14.52 -9.52
C SER A 4 -12.54 15.26 -8.94
N LYS A 5 -12.73 15.97 -7.82
CA LYS A 5 -11.64 16.66 -7.12
C LYS A 5 -10.59 15.67 -6.59
N LEU A 6 -11.01 14.53 -6.05
CA LEU A 6 -10.11 13.47 -5.58
C LEU A 6 -9.22 12.96 -6.72
N VAL A 7 -9.84 12.54 -7.84
CA VAL A 7 -9.12 12.04 -9.02
C VAL A 7 -8.18 13.08 -9.58
N SER A 8 -8.68 14.30 -9.81
CA SER A 8 -7.85 15.35 -10.39
C SER A 8 -6.66 15.69 -9.50
N ASN A 9 -6.84 15.70 -8.18
CA ASN A 9 -5.75 16.02 -7.26
C ASN A 9 -4.73 14.88 -7.21
N SER A 10 -5.19 13.63 -7.11
CA SER A 10 -4.31 12.46 -7.13
C SER A 10 -3.54 12.31 -8.42
N LEU A 11 -4.18 12.53 -9.57
CA LEU A 11 -3.52 12.43 -10.87
C LEU A 11 -2.47 13.53 -11.06
N LYS A 12 -2.77 14.78 -10.67
CA LYS A 12 -1.83 15.91 -10.79
C LYS A 12 -0.65 15.81 -9.82
N TYR A 13 -0.82 15.10 -8.71
CA TYR A 13 0.16 15.04 -7.61
C TYR A 13 1.58 14.64 -8.05
N PRO A 14 1.84 13.48 -8.69
CA PRO A 14 3.20 13.08 -9.05
C PRO A 14 3.88 14.03 -10.06
N PHE A 15 3.09 14.70 -10.91
CA PHE A 15 3.62 15.60 -11.95
C PHE A 15 3.97 17.00 -11.45
N ARG A 16 3.49 17.41 -10.27
CA ARG A 16 3.75 18.75 -9.71
C ARG A 16 5.21 18.97 -9.31
N ASN A 17 5.99 17.93 -9.09
CA ASN A 17 7.40 18.06 -8.67
C ASN A 17 8.25 16.83 -9.07
N ILE A 18 8.14 16.41 -10.34
CA ILE A 18 8.71 15.15 -10.86
C ILE A 18 10.22 14.97 -10.55
N ALA A 19 10.94 16.08 -10.34
CA ALA A 19 12.35 16.13 -9.97
C ALA A 19 12.70 15.43 -8.64
N LYS A 20 11.72 15.12 -7.78
CA LYS A 20 11.95 14.41 -6.49
C LYS A 20 11.75 12.89 -6.55
N LEU A 21 11.28 12.35 -7.68
CA LEU A 21 11.17 10.90 -7.94
C LEU A 21 12.47 10.14 -8.28
N PRO A 22 13.61 10.74 -8.70
CA PRO A 22 14.78 9.99 -9.22
C PRO A 22 15.41 8.99 -8.24
N ILE A 23 15.35 9.26 -6.93
CA ILE A 23 15.96 8.38 -5.91
C ILE A 23 15.25 7.02 -5.86
N ILE A 24 13.97 6.95 -6.22
CA ILE A 24 13.25 5.69 -6.32
C ILE A 24 13.63 4.97 -7.62
N CYS A 25 13.85 5.71 -8.71
CA CYS A 25 14.30 5.14 -9.99
C CYS A 25 15.68 4.48 -9.89
N ILE A 26 16.66 5.06 -9.19
CA ILE A 26 18.00 4.45 -9.12
C ILE A 26 17.98 3.06 -8.44
N LEU A 27 17.18 2.89 -7.38
CA LEU A 27 16.99 1.60 -6.72
C LEU A 27 16.32 0.60 -7.65
N PHE A 28 15.32 1.04 -8.40
CA PHE A 28 14.63 0.22 -9.38
C PHE A 28 15.53 -0.25 -10.53
N VAL A 29 16.42 0.61 -11.04
CA VAL A 29 17.42 0.22 -12.05
C VAL A 29 18.36 -0.85 -11.50
N LEU A 30 18.82 -0.69 -10.25
CA LEU A 30 19.69 -1.68 -9.62
C LEU A 30 18.96 -3.01 -9.33
N ILE A 31 17.64 -3.00 -9.11
CA ILE A 31 16.88 -4.27 -9.01
C ILE A 31 16.73 -4.92 -10.38
N ALA A 32 16.55 -4.13 -11.44
CA ALA A 32 16.37 -4.60 -12.81
C ALA A 32 17.60 -5.34 -13.38
N ILE A 33 18.77 -5.29 -12.73
CA ILE A 33 19.95 -6.07 -13.14
C ILE A 33 19.93 -7.52 -12.64
N ILE A 34 19.04 -7.91 -11.72
CA ILE A 34 18.95 -9.29 -11.22
C ILE A 34 18.70 -10.28 -12.38
N PRO A 35 17.69 -10.09 -13.25
CA PRO A 35 17.46 -11.01 -14.37
C PRO A 35 18.64 -11.06 -15.35
N ILE A 36 19.34 -9.94 -15.55
CA ILE A 36 20.56 -9.88 -16.39
C ILE A 36 21.66 -10.73 -15.76
N GLY A 37 21.86 -10.60 -14.45
CA GLY A 37 22.79 -11.44 -13.70
C GLY A 37 22.45 -12.93 -13.78
N MET A 38 21.16 -13.28 -13.74
CA MET A 38 20.71 -14.68 -13.89
C MET A 38 20.98 -15.23 -15.30
N VAL A 39 20.68 -14.46 -16.35
CA VAL A 39 20.90 -14.89 -17.75
C VAL A 39 22.39 -15.00 -18.07
N SER A 40 23.22 -14.12 -17.49
CA SER A 40 24.67 -14.12 -17.70
C SER A 40 25.46 -14.99 -16.73
N ASP A 41 24.78 -15.73 -15.83
CA ASP A 41 25.38 -16.48 -14.71
C ASP A 41 26.38 -15.65 -13.87
N ASN A 42 26.13 -14.34 -13.76
CA ASN A 42 27.00 -13.41 -13.05
C ASN A 42 26.51 -13.15 -11.63
N LYS A 43 27.12 -13.86 -10.67
CA LYS A 43 26.79 -13.77 -9.24
C LYS A 43 26.98 -12.38 -8.64
N TYR A 44 27.90 -11.56 -9.17
CA TYR A 44 28.10 -10.19 -8.69
C TYR A 44 26.92 -9.30 -9.05
N LEU A 45 26.42 -9.37 -10.29
CA LEU A 45 25.22 -8.63 -10.71
C LEU A 45 23.99 -9.05 -9.91
N ILE A 46 23.82 -10.36 -9.67
CA ILE A 46 22.73 -10.87 -8.82
C ILE A 46 22.85 -10.29 -7.40
N THR A 47 24.05 -10.32 -6.81
CA THR A 47 24.29 -9.83 -5.44
C THR A 47 24.00 -8.34 -5.31
N ILE A 48 24.49 -7.50 -6.25
CA ILE A 48 24.22 -6.06 -6.26
C ILE A 48 22.71 -5.80 -6.35
N GLY A 49 22.01 -6.51 -7.23
CA GLY A 49 20.58 -6.35 -7.38
C GLY A 49 19.78 -6.79 -6.14
N VAL A 50 20.19 -7.86 -5.47
CA VAL A 50 19.58 -8.31 -4.20
C VAL A 50 19.81 -7.29 -3.08
N ILE A 51 21.01 -6.69 -2.99
CA ILE A 51 21.28 -5.61 -2.03
C ILE A 51 20.38 -4.41 -2.31
N ALA A 52 20.25 -4.00 -3.58
CA ALA A 52 19.37 -2.91 -3.97
C ALA A 52 17.90 -3.20 -3.68
N PHE A 53 17.46 -4.46 -3.86
CA PHE A 53 16.12 -4.91 -3.50
C PHE A 53 15.86 -4.78 -1.99
N PHE A 54 16.84 -5.16 -1.16
CA PHE A 54 16.72 -5.00 0.29
C PHE A 54 16.64 -3.52 0.70
N LEU A 55 17.48 -2.66 0.11
CA LEU A 55 17.44 -1.21 0.33
C LEU A 55 16.10 -0.60 -0.11
N PHE A 56 15.55 -1.09 -1.22
CA PHE A 56 14.24 -0.68 -1.71
C PHE A 56 13.14 -0.99 -0.70
N ILE A 57 13.08 -2.22 -0.18
CA ILE A 57 12.11 -2.62 0.86
C ILE A 57 12.28 -1.76 2.12
N LEU A 58 13.51 -1.38 2.46
CA LEU A 58 13.81 -0.61 3.65
C LEU A 58 13.50 0.89 3.51
N ILE A 59 13.44 1.45 2.30
CA ILE A 59 13.32 2.91 2.09
C ILE A 59 11.96 3.29 1.50
N VAL A 60 11.53 2.57 0.48
CA VAL A 60 10.43 3.01 -0.40
C VAL A 60 9.06 2.98 0.28
N PRO A 61 8.70 1.96 1.09
CA PRO A 61 7.42 1.96 1.81
C PRO A 61 7.21 3.20 2.70
N GLY A 62 8.25 3.66 3.39
CA GLY A 62 8.20 4.85 4.25
C GLY A 62 8.07 6.15 3.48
N TYR A 63 8.66 6.24 2.29
CA TYR A 63 8.38 7.36 1.37
C TYR A 63 6.89 7.42 1.03
N PHE A 64 6.27 6.28 0.72
CA PHE A 64 4.84 6.24 0.40
C PHE A 64 3.94 6.54 1.61
N VAL A 65 4.35 6.22 2.85
CA VAL A 65 3.66 6.70 4.05
C VAL A 65 3.65 8.23 4.12
N SER A 66 4.77 8.86 3.78
CA SER A 66 4.85 10.33 3.71
C SER A 66 3.93 10.89 2.62
N VAL A 67 3.76 10.20 1.49
CA VAL A 67 2.78 10.56 0.46
C VAL A 67 1.35 10.46 0.98
N VAL A 68 1.00 9.40 1.72
CA VAL A 68 -0.32 9.29 2.36
C VAL A 68 -0.55 10.43 3.35
N ARG A 69 0.46 10.78 4.17
CA ARG A 69 0.39 11.86 5.16
C ARG A 69 0.09 13.22 4.49
N ILE A 70 0.75 13.51 3.38
CA ILE A 70 0.54 14.74 2.61
C ILE A 70 -0.85 14.76 1.97
N GLY A 71 -1.34 13.63 1.46
CA GLY A 71 -2.71 13.48 0.97
C GLY A 71 -3.75 13.69 2.07
N ALA A 72 -3.54 13.12 3.26
CA ALA A 72 -4.42 13.30 4.42
C ALA A 72 -4.50 14.77 4.84
N ASN A 73 -3.37 15.47 4.80
CA ASN A 73 -3.28 16.90 5.10
C ASN A 73 -3.66 17.80 3.89
N GLN A 74 -4.11 17.22 2.76
CA GLN A 74 -4.47 17.93 1.53
C GLN A 74 -3.41 18.89 0.99
N SER A 75 -2.14 18.60 1.29
CA SER A 75 -1.02 19.36 0.77
C SER A 75 -0.70 18.95 -0.68
N ALA A 76 -0.25 19.92 -1.47
CA ALA A 76 0.10 19.75 -2.88
C ALA A 76 1.59 19.45 -3.10
N MET A 77 2.41 19.54 -2.06
CA MET A 77 3.86 19.41 -2.17
C MET A 77 4.28 17.95 -2.09
N LEU A 78 5.20 17.50 -2.95
CA LEU A 78 5.82 16.18 -2.80
C LEU A 78 6.70 16.15 -1.53
N PRO A 79 6.74 15.02 -0.79
CA PRO A 79 7.59 14.87 0.36
C PRO A 79 9.05 15.04 -0.08
N SER A 80 9.83 15.74 0.73
CA SER A 80 11.28 15.69 0.58
C SER A 80 11.74 14.26 0.88
N PHE A 81 12.68 13.77 0.07
CA PHE A 81 13.30 12.50 0.37
C PHE A 81 14.19 12.66 1.61
N ASN A 82 13.85 11.96 2.69
CA ASN A 82 14.65 11.90 3.90
C ASN A 82 14.92 10.43 4.22
N LEU A 83 16.17 10.01 4.07
CA LEU A 83 16.56 8.61 4.21
C LEU A 83 16.22 8.06 5.61
N VAL A 84 16.55 8.79 6.67
CA VAL A 84 16.33 8.35 8.06
C VAL A 84 14.84 8.18 8.36
N ASN A 85 14.03 9.18 8.02
CA ASN A 85 12.58 9.13 8.24
C ASN A 85 11.92 8.05 7.38
N ASN A 86 12.36 7.89 6.13
CA ASN A 86 11.84 6.86 5.23
C ASN A 86 12.16 5.45 5.74
N ILE A 87 13.38 5.22 6.27
CA ILE A 87 13.74 3.94 6.88
C ILE A 87 12.89 3.69 8.13
N TYR A 88 12.77 4.68 9.00
CA TYR A 88 11.95 4.60 10.21
C TYR A 88 10.48 4.27 9.90
N ASP A 89 9.88 4.96 8.93
CA ASP A 89 8.50 4.72 8.50
C ASP A 89 8.36 3.35 7.81
N SER A 90 9.36 2.92 7.03
CA SER A 90 9.35 1.60 6.39
C SER A 90 9.41 0.45 7.38
N ILE A 91 10.21 0.56 8.46
CA ILE A 91 10.24 -0.45 9.53
C ILE A 91 8.85 -0.57 10.16
N ARG A 92 8.16 0.56 10.41
CA ARG A 92 6.81 0.56 10.96
C ARG A 92 5.78 -0.07 10.01
N VAL A 93 5.87 0.21 8.71
CA VAL A 93 5.01 -0.44 7.69
C VAL A 93 5.30 -1.93 7.58
N THR A 94 6.57 -2.34 7.67
CA THR A 94 6.95 -3.75 7.64
C THR A 94 6.41 -4.50 8.85
N LEU A 95 6.51 -3.94 10.05
CA LEU A 95 5.89 -4.49 11.26
C LEU A 95 4.36 -4.59 11.11
N LEU A 96 3.73 -3.55 10.56
CA LEU A 96 2.30 -3.55 10.27
C LEU A 96 1.93 -4.68 9.29
N ARG A 97 2.70 -4.85 8.21
CA ARG A 97 2.51 -5.94 7.24
C ARG A 97 2.64 -7.30 7.90
N ILE A 98 3.64 -7.53 8.73
CA ILE A 98 3.81 -8.80 9.47
C ILE A 98 2.57 -9.11 10.31
N VAL A 99 2.08 -8.14 11.08
CA VAL A 99 0.92 -8.35 11.96
C VAL A 99 -0.36 -8.60 11.17
N TYR A 100 -0.64 -7.81 10.13
CA TYR A 100 -1.85 -7.97 9.33
C TYR A 100 -1.80 -9.22 8.42
N MET A 101 -0.61 -9.64 7.99
CA MET A 101 -0.44 -10.84 7.16
C MET A 101 -0.32 -12.14 7.95
N PHE A 102 -0.29 -12.07 9.28
CA PHE A 102 -0.18 -13.26 10.12
C PHE A 102 -1.33 -14.25 9.87
N VAL A 103 -2.57 -13.76 9.85
CA VAL A 103 -3.76 -14.61 9.63
C VAL A 103 -3.74 -15.26 8.24
N PRO A 104 -3.57 -14.52 7.12
CA PRO A 104 -3.44 -15.14 5.79
C PRO A 104 -2.35 -16.21 5.71
N VAL A 105 -1.18 -15.96 6.30
CA VAL A 105 -0.06 -16.92 6.28
C VAL A 105 -0.40 -18.18 7.08
N VAL A 106 -0.97 -18.03 8.28
CA VAL A 106 -1.39 -19.19 9.09
C VAL A 106 -2.44 -20.02 8.37
N VAL A 107 -3.45 -19.39 7.76
CA VAL A 107 -4.48 -20.08 6.99
C VAL A 107 -3.88 -20.82 5.79
N PHE A 108 -2.93 -20.20 5.08
CA PHE A 108 -2.23 -20.84 3.97
C PHE A 108 -1.43 -22.08 4.43
N VAL A 109 -0.69 -21.97 5.53
CA VAL A 109 0.08 -23.10 6.08
C VAL A 109 -0.85 -24.24 6.53
N ILE A 110 -1.96 -23.93 7.20
CA ILE A 110 -2.96 -24.93 7.60
C ILE A 110 -3.53 -25.62 6.35
N ALA A 111 -3.88 -24.87 5.32
CA ALA A 111 -4.41 -25.43 4.08
C ALA A 111 -3.40 -26.36 3.39
N LEU A 112 -2.11 -26.00 3.37
CA LEU A 112 -1.06 -26.88 2.86
C LEU A 112 -0.96 -28.20 3.63
N ILE A 113 -1.06 -28.16 4.97
CA ILE A 113 -0.99 -29.36 5.81
C ILE A 113 -2.23 -30.25 5.59
N VAL A 114 -3.43 -29.65 5.57
CA VAL A 114 -4.70 -30.37 5.47
C VAL A 114 -4.94 -30.93 4.07
N PHE A 115 -4.72 -30.13 3.02
CA PHE A 115 -5.04 -30.51 1.63
C PHE A 115 -3.83 -30.98 0.83
N GLY A 116 -2.61 -30.75 1.31
CA GLY A 116 -1.37 -31.18 0.64
C GLY A 116 -1.29 -32.70 0.38
N PRO A 117 -1.52 -33.56 1.38
CA PRO A 117 -1.47 -35.01 1.17
C PRO A 117 -2.49 -35.50 0.13
N THR A 118 -3.73 -35.00 0.21
CA THR A 118 -4.81 -35.35 -0.72
C THR A 118 -4.49 -34.89 -2.14
N SER A 119 -4.06 -33.64 -2.31
CA SER A 119 -3.71 -33.10 -3.63
C SER A 119 -2.51 -33.84 -4.25
N ARG A 120 -1.50 -34.22 -3.45
CA ARG A 120 -0.38 -35.06 -3.91
C ARG A 120 -0.84 -36.45 -4.34
N SER A 121 -1.74 -37.07 -3.59
CA SER A 121 -2.32 -38.37 -3.95
C SER A 121 -3.10 -38.30 -5.27
N MET A 122 -3.90 -37.25 -5.48
CA MET A 122 -4.62 -37.04 -6.74
C MET A 122 -3.66 -36.90 -7.92
N LEU A 123 -2.58 -36.13 -7.76
CA LEU A 123 -1.57 -35.95 -8.80
C LEU A 123 -0.86 -37.26 -9.16
N ASN A 124 -0.45 -38.03 -8.14
CA ASN A 124 0.23 -39.33 -8.33
C ASN A 124 -0.66 -40.37 -9.04
N ASN A 125 -1.98 -40.29 -8.82
CA ASN A 125 -2.96 -41.18 -9.46
C ASN A 125 -3.52 -40.61 -10.78
N TYR A 126 -2.89 -39.57 -11.35
CA TYR A 126 -3.31 -38.91 -12.59
C TYR A 126 -4.75 -38.36 -12.58
N LYS A 127 -5.31 -38.05 -11.40
CA LYS A 127 -6.64 -37.45 -11.23
C LYS A 127 -6.59 -35.93 -11.41
N ILE A 128 -6.19 -35.50 -12.61
CA ILE A 128 -5.86 -34.09 -12.90
C ILE A 128 -7.06 -33.16 -12.69
N PHE A 129 -8.27 -33.55 -13.11
CA PHE A 129 -9.46 -32.72 -12.95
C PHE A 129 -9.85 -32.54 -11.47
N GLU A 130 -9.81 -33.60 -10.66
CA GLU A 130 -10.08 -33.55 -9.22
C GLU A 130 -9.03 -32.69 -8.50
N PHE A 131 -7.76 -32.84 -8.88
CA PHE A 131 -6.67 -32.02 -8.38
C PHE A 131 -6.89 -30.54 -8.65
N LEU A 132 -7.18 -30.17 -9.91
CA LEU A 132 -7.40 -28.78 -10.31
C LEU A 132 -8.60 -28.16 -9.59
N ALA A 133 -9.71 -28.90 -9.48
CA ALA A 133 -10.89 -28.43 -8.77
C ALA A 133 -10.59 -28.18 -7.28
N THR A 134 -9.91 -29.12 -6.63
CA THR A 134 -9.60 -29.04 -5.19
C THR A 134 -8.61 -27.90 -4.90
N VAL A 135 -7.47 -27.89 -5.61
CA VAL A 135 -6.43 -26.86 -5.41
C VAL A 135 -6.94 -25.49 -5.83
N GLY A 136 -7.66 -25.40 -6.94
CA GLY A 136 -8.26 -24.15 -7.40
C GLY A 136 -9.21 -23.53 -6.37
N LEU A 137 -10.11 -24.33 -5.80
CA LEU A 137 -11.04 -23.87 -4.77
C LEU A 137 -10.30 -23.42 -3.50
N VAL A 138 -9.34 -24.22 -3.01
CA VAL A 138 -8.56 -23.91 -1.81
C VAL A 138 -7.76 -22.61 -2.00
N LEU A 139 -7.07 -22.47 -3.13
CA LEU A 139 -6.31 -21.25 -3.45
C LEU A 139 -7.23 -20.04 -3.58
N LEU A 140 -8.42 -20.18 -4.17
CA LEU A 140 -9.39 -19.09 -4.28
C LEU A 140 -9.85 -18.61 -2.90
N LEU A 141 -10.14 -19.53 -1.96
CA LEU A 141 -10.51 -19.15 -0.59
C LEU A 141 -9.36 -18.43 0.15
N ILE A 142 -8.13 -18.94 0.02
CA ILE A 142 -6.95 -18.30 0.62
C ILE A 142 -6.73 -16.92 0.02
N PHE A 143 -6.90 -16.79 -1.30
CA PHE A 143 -6.76 -15.53 -2.01
C PHE A 143 -7.77 -14.48 -1.53
N ILE A 144 -9.03 -14.88 -1.30
CA ILE A 144 -10.06 -13.98 -0.73
C ILE A 144 -9.63 -13.49 0.65
N ILE A 145 -9.16 -14.39 1.53
CA ILE A 145 -8.70 -14.02 2.88
C ILE A 145 -7.49 -13.08 2.79
N TYR A 146 -6.50 -13.41 1.98
CA TYR A 146 -5.34 -12.56 1.72
C TYR A 146 -5.76 -11.16 1.28
N PHE A 147 -6.69 -11.06 0.33
CA PHE A 147 -7.17 -9.79 -0.20
C PHE A 147 -7.88 -8.94 0.86
N ILE A 148 -8.67 -9.55 1.75
CA ILE A 148 -9.33 -8.87 2.87
C ILE A 148 -8.29 -8.26 3.84
N PHE A 149 -7.26 -9.01 4.19
CA PHE A 149 -6.22 -8.52 5.10
C PHE A 149 -5.29 -7.48 4.45
N GLU A 150 -5.00 -7.62 3.15
CA GLU A 150 -4.25 -6.61 2.39
C GLU A 150 -5.06 -5.29 2.31
N PHE A 151 -6.37 -5.40 2.14
CA PHE A 151 -7.28 -4.26 2.20
C PHE A 151 -7.25 -3.58 3.57
N PHE A 152 -7.28 -4.33 4.68
CA PHE A 152 -7.14 -3.74 6.02
C PHE A 152 -5.77 -3.11 6.24
N LEU A 153 -4.69 -3.75 5.79
CA LEU A 153 -3.34 -3.20 5.82
C LEU A 153 -3.27 -1.86 5.07
N PHE A 154 -3.97 -1.74 3.94
CA PHE A 154 -4.01 -0.50 3.16
C PHE A 154 -4.55 0.69 3.98
N PHE A 155 -5.65 0.51 4.73
CA PHE A 155 -6.18 1.55 5.62
C PHE A 155 -5.37 1.73 6.90
N ALA A 156 -4.79 0.66 7.44
CA ALA A 156 -3.89 0.74 8.58
C ALA A 156 -2.66 1.60 8.28
N LYS A 157 -2.13 1.55 7.05
CA LYS A 157 -1.07 2.47 6.58
C LYS A 157 -1.52 3.94 6.60
N ALA A 158 -2.77 4.24 6.23
CA ALA A 158 -3.30 5.60 6.32
C ALA A 158 -3.42 6.08 7.76
N ARG A 159 -3.86 5.19 8.66
CA ARG A 159 -3.91 5.46 10.10
C ARG A 159 -2.51 5.69 10.68
N LEU A 160 -1.52 4.90 10.28
CA LEU A 160 -0.10 5.11 10.61
C LEU A 160 0.39 6.47 10.12
N ALA A 161 0.07 6.84 8.89
CA ALA A 161 0.51 8.10 8.29
C ALA A 161 -0.08 9.32 9.02
N TYR A 162 -1.35 9.25 9.41
CA TYR A 162 -2.07 10.32 10.07
C TYR A 162 -1.69 10.48 11.54
N PHE A 163 -1.81 9.42 12.35
CA PHE A 163 -1.48 9.48 13.79
C PHE A 163 0.03 9.40 14.08
N ASN A 164 0.85 9.15 13.05
CA ASN A 164 2.29 8.92 13.17
C ASN A 164 2.65 7.86 14.24
N SER A 165 1.76 6.90 14.48
CA SER A 165 1.87 5.94 15.58
C SER A 165 1.60 4.52 15.09
N LEU A 166 2.59 3.63 15.28
CA LEU A 166 2.45 2.21 14.98
C LEU A 166 1.37 1.56 15.86
N ARG A 167 1.30 1.96 17.14
CA ARG A 167 0.30 1.44 18.08
C ARG A 167 -1.11 1.73 17.61
N GLU A 168 -1.35 2.94 17.07
CA GLU A 168 -2.67 3.29 16.54
C GLU A 168 -3.02 2.50 15.28
N ALA A 169 -2.04 2.26 14.39
CA ALA A 169 -2.25 1.47 13.18
C ALA A 169 -2.48 -0.03 13.45
N LEU A 170 -1.91 -0.56 14.55
CA LEU A 170 -2.09 -1.95 14.97
C LEU A 170 -3.45 -2.23 15.62
N LYS A 171 -4.21 -1.19 16.00
CA LYS A 171 -5.57 -1.36 16.53
C LYS A 171 -6.53 -1.69 15.37
N ILE A 172 -6.60 -2.96 14.98
CA ILE A 172 -7.45 -3.45 13.88
C ILE A 172 -8.90 -2.99 14.04
N ASN A 173 -9.44 -3.03 15.27
CA ASN A 173 -10.81 -2.58 15.55
C ASN A 173 -11.02 -1.09 15.21
N GLU A 174 -10.02 -0.25 15.46
CA GLU A 174 -10.08 1.17 15.10
C GLU A 174 -9.95 1.37 13.58
N VAL A 175 -9.10 0.60 12.91
CA VAL A 175 -9.02 0.60 11.43
C VAL A 175 -10.36 0.20 10.81
N ILE A 176 -11.04 -0.81 11.36
CA ILE A 176 -12.39 -1.21 10.91
C ILE A 176 -13.40 -0.08 11.16
N LYS A 177 -13.31 0.62 12.30
CA LYS A 177 -14.16 1.78 12.58
C LYS A 177 -13.91 2.91 11.58
N ASP A 178 -12.65 3.17 11.22
CA ASP A 178 -12.31 4.19 10.22
C ASP A 178 -12.90 3.83 8.84
N ILE A 179 -12.75 2.57 8.41
CA ILE A 179 -13.37 2.06 7.18
C ILE A 179 -14.89 2.26 7.21
N LYS A 180 -15.55 1.94 8.33
CA LYS A 180 -16.98 2.16 8.51
C LYS A 180 -17.36 3.64 8.49
N ARG A 181 -16.54 4.52 9.09
CA ARG A 181 -16.74 5.98 9.11
C ARG A 181 -16.62 6.60 7.72
N ILE A 182 -15.68 6.15 6.88
CA ILE A 182 -15.60 6.57 5.47
C ILE A 182 -16.88 6.14 4.74
N GLY A 183 -17.40 4.96 5.10
CA GLY A 183 -18.59 4.36 4.53
C GLY A 183 -18.22 3.46 3.34
N ILE A 184 -18.67 2.20 3.40
CA ILE A 184 -18.33 1.17 2.41
C ILE A 184 -18.66 1.62 0.98
N VAL A 185 -19.79 2.32 0.79
CA VAL A 185 -20.24 2.86 -0.51
C VAL A 185 -19.26 3.89 -1.06
N ASN A 186 -18.72 4.77 -0.22
CA ASN A 186 -17.73 5.76 -0.65
C ASN A 186 -16.41 5.09 -1.01
N ILE A 187 -16.01 4.06 -0.26
CA ILE A 187 -14.82 3.26 -0.57
C ILE A 187 -15.00 2.54 -1.91
N PHE A 188 -16.15 1.90 -2.17
CA PHE A 188 -16.43 1.26 -3.46
C PHE A 188 -16.42 2.25 -4.62
N LYS A 189 -17.03 3.44 -4.46
CA LYS A 189 -16.98 4.50 -5.47
C LYS A 189 -15.54 4.93 -5.76
N TRP A 190 -14.73 5.11 -4.71
CA TRP A 190 -13.30 5.43 -4.85
C TRP A 190 -12.53 4.30 -5.54
N LEU A 191 -12.75 3.03 -5.15
CA LEU A 191 -12.13 1.85 -5.75
C LEU A 191 -12.44 1.74 -7.24
N ILE A 192 -13.70 1.87 -7.65
CA ILE A 192 -14.11 1.79 -9.07
C ILE A 192 -13.39 2.88 -9.88
N VAL A 193 -13.37 4.10 -9.37
CA VAL A 193 -12.74 5.24 -10.05
C VAL A 193 -11.22 5.06 -10.14
N MET A 194 -10.57 4.61 -9.06
CA MET A 194 -9.15 4.31 -9.07
C MET A 194 -8.83 3.13 -10.00
N ALA A 195 -9.67 2.10 -10.03
CA ALA A 195 -9.51 0.96 -10.94
C ALA A 195 -9.55 1.42 -12.40
N ILE A 196 -10.53 2.24 -12.80
CA ILE A 196 -10.61 2.79 -14.16
C ILE A 196 -9.37 3.64 -14.46
N LEU A 197 -8.98 4.55 -13.56
CA LEU A 197 -7.81 5.41 -13.74
C LEU A 197 -6.52 4.61 -13.94
N LEU A 198 -6.27 3.62 -13.07
CA LEU A 198 -5.08 2.80 -13.12
C LEU A 198 -5.08 1.88 -14.35
N ASN A 199 -6.25 1.39 -14.80
CA ASN A 199 -6.36 0.65 -16.06
C ASN A 199 -6.02 1.51 -17.27
N VAL A 200 -6.46 2.78 -17.32
CA VAL A 200 -6.10 3.70 -18.41
C VAL A 200 -4.59 3.95 -18.44
N ILE A 201 -3.97 4.20 -17.28
CA ILE A 201 -2.51 4.41 -17.20
C ILE A 201 -1.77 3.13 -17.64
N THR A 202 -2.16 1.97 -17.12
CA THR A 202 -1.50 0.70 -17.44
C THR A 202 -1.64 0.35 -18.93
N PHE A 203 -2.81 0.60 -19.54
CA PHE A 203 -3.02 0.46 -20.98
C PHE A 203 -2.09 1.36 -21.80
N VAL A 204 -1.96 2.65 -21.47
CA VAL A 204 -1.01 3.53 -22.18
C VAL A 204 0.43 3.03 -22.02
N THR A 205 0.77 2.51 -20.84
CA THR A 205 2.13 2.06 -20.55
C THR A 205 2.47 0.70 -21.15
N SER A 206 1.48 -0.08 -21.61
CA SER A 206 1.75 -1.35 -22.32
C SER A 206 2.44 -1.11 -23.67
N PHE A 207 2.15 0.02 -24.32
CA PHE A 207 2.87 0.46 -25.53
C PHE A 207 4.33 0.78 -25.22
N VAL A 208 4.60 1.43 -24.09
CA VAL A 208 5.98 1.69 -23.62
C VAL A 208 6.71 0.37 -23.38
N ASN A 209 6.07 -0.57 -22.66
CA ASN A 209 6.64 -1.90 -22.39
C ASN A 209 6.82 -2.78 -23.65
N SER A 210 6.21 -2.42 -24.78
CA SER A 210 6.42 -3.13 -26.04
C SER A 210 7.81 -2.88 -26.62
N ILE A 211 8.52 -1.84 -26.15
CA ILE A 211 9.93 -1.58 -26.49
C ILE A 211 10.82 -2.42 -25.57
N PRO A 212 11.54 -3.44 -26.08
CA PRO A 212 12.38 -4.28 -25.24
C PRO A 212 13.44 -3.48 -24.48
N TYR A 213 13.68 -3.85 -23.22
CA TYR A 213 14.66 -3.26 -22.29
C TYR A 213 14.41 -1.77 -21.93
N VAL A 214 14.32 -0.86 -22.90
CA VAL A 214 14.09 0.58 -22.68
C VAL A 214 12.69 0.82 -22.12
N GLY A 215 11.68 0.17 -22.69
CA GLY A 215 10.30 0.25 -22.22
C GLY A 215 10.15 -0.21 -20.77
N PHE A 216 10.76 -1.35 -20.46
CA PHE A 216 10.83 -1.91 -19.11
C PHE A 216 11.50 -0.96 -18.11
N LEU A 217 12.64 -0.36 -18.48
CA LEU A 217 13.32 0.62 -17.63
C LEU A 217 12.44 1.84 -17.37
N ILE A 218 11.81 2.41 -18.41
CA ILE A 218 10.87 3.55 -18.25
C ILE A 218 9.72 3.16 -17.33
N TYR A 219 9.16 1.96 -17.52
CA TYR A 219 8.04 1.47 -16.71
C TYR A 219 8.41 1.40 -15.23
N ILE A 220 9.54 0.77 -14.91
CA ILE A 220 9.94 0.62 -13.51
C ILE A 220 10.37 1.97 -12.91
N CYS A 221 11.11 2.80 -13.64
CA CYS A 221 11.63 4.07 -13.11
C CYS A 221 10.61 5.19 -12.97
N ILE A 222 9.61 5.22 -13.85
CA ILE A 222 8.71 6.36 -14.00
C ILE A 222 7.28 5.93 -13.72
N VAL A 223 6.80 4.89 -14.39
CA VAL A 223 5.39 4.48 -14.33
C VAL A 223 5.02 3.94 -12.95
N ILE A 224 5.80 3.01 -12.39
CA ILE A 224 5.51 2.43 -11.06
C ILE A 224 5.47 3.52 -9.97
N PRO A 225 6.48 4.40 -9.83
CA PRO A 225 6.43 5.48 -8.84
C PRO A 225 5.25 6.43 -9.01
N ILE A 226 4.85 6.72 -10.25
CA ILE A 226 3.67 7.55 -10.55
C ILE A 226 2.40 6.86 -10.06
N ILE A 227 2.19 5.58 -10.43
CA ILE A 227 1.02 4.79 -10.03
C ILE A 227 0.92 4.71 -8.50
N GLU A 228 2.02 4.37 -7.84
CA GLU A 228 2.09 4.27 -6.38
C GLU A 228 1.84 5.62 -5.70
N SER A 229 2.38 6.71 -6.25
CA SER A 229 2.13 8.06 -5.72
C SER A 229 0.66 8.45 -5.84
N ILE A 230 0.01 8.17 -6.98
CA ILE A 230 -1.42 8.40 -7.20
C ILE A 230 -2.24 7.60 -6.19
N ALA A 231 -1.95 6.31 -6.04
CA ALA A 231 -2.66 5.41 -5.14
C ALA A 231 -2.54 5.86 -3.67
N ASN A 232 -1.32 6.06 -3.17
CA ASN A 232 -1.07 6.46 -1.78
C ASN A 232 -1.58 7.88 -1.48
N TYR A 233 -1.47 8.83 -2.41
CA TYR A 233 -2.02 10.17 -2.22
C TYR A 233 -3.56 10.15 -2.19
N SER A 234 -4.19 9.37 -3.08
CA SER A 234 -5.64 9.20 -3.09
C SER A 234 -6.19 8.56 -1.81
N LEU A 235 -5.44 7.61 -1.24
CA LEU A 235 -5.75 7.02 0.06
C LEU A 235 -5.70 8.09 1.16
N GLY A 236 -4.68 8.94 1.14
CA GLY A 236 -4.59 10.09 2.06
C GLY A 236 -5.80 11.01 1.93
N LEU A 237 -6.17 11.39 0.71
CA LEU A 237 -7.37 12.23 0.46
C LEU A 237 -8.65 11.57 0.96
N LEU A 238 -8.82 10.27 0.74
CA LEU A 238 -9.97 9.52 1.24
C LEU A 238 -10.04 9.55 2.77
N TYR A 239 -8.89 9.35 3.41
CA TYR A 239 -8.75 9.34 4.87
C TYR A 239 -8.87 10.74 5.49
N SER A 240 -8.62 11.81 4.73
CA SER A 240 -8.67 13.20 5.21
C SER A 240 -10.03 13.61 5.79
N ASN A 241 -11.13 13.00 5.36
CA ASN A 241 -12.46 13.29 5.91
C ASN A 241 -12.61 12.76 7.34
N ILE A 242 -11.94 11.64 7.69
CA ILE A 242 -11.93 11.14 9.07
C ILE A 242 -11.04 12.02 9.93
N ALA A 243 -9.86 12.39 9.41
CA ALA A 243 -8.91 13.26 10.10
C ALA A 243 -9.57 14.55 10.60
N ARG A 244 -10.26 15.27 9.71
CA ARG A 244 -10.97 16.51 10.09
C ARG A 244 -11.99 16.28 11.20
N ASN A 245 -12.81 15.23 11.10
CA ASN A 245 -13.79 14.91 12.13
C ASN A 245 -13.15 14.56 13.48
N TYR A 246 -11.94 13.99 13.48
CA TYR A 246 -11.19 13.68 14.69
C TYR A 246 -10.66 14.96 15.35
N ASP A 247 -10.06 15.85 14.56
CA ASP A 247 -9.56 17.16 15.02
C ASP A 247 -10.70 18.02 15.58
N ASP A 248 -11.84 18.07 14.90
CA ASP A 248 -13.04 18.79 15.35
C ASP A 248 -13.58 18.21 16.67
N SER A 249 -13.58 16.89 16.83
CA SER A 249 -14.06 16.24 18.07
C SER A 249 -13.15 16.50 19.27
N ASN A 250 -11.83 16.54 19.06
CA ASN A 250 -10.87 16.85 20.12
C ASN A 250 -10.94 18.34 20.52
N TYR A 251 -11.10 19.25 19.54
CA TYR A 251 -11.25 20.67 19.82
C TYR A 251 -12.49 20.95 20.68
N ASN A 252 -13.64 20.39 20.30
CA ASN A 252 -14.88 20.53 21.07
C ASN A 252 -14.81 19.89 22.47
N GLY A 253 -14.02 18.83 22.63
CA GLY A 253 -13.76 18.22 23.94
C GLY A 253 -12.96 19.13 24.87
N PHE A 254 -11.91 19.76 24.34
CA PHE A 254 -11.08 20.71 25.07
C PHE A 254 -11.84 21.98 25.47
N GLU A 255 -12.71 22.49 24.59
CA GLU A 255 -13.56 23.65 24.90
C GLU A 255 -14.54 23.35 26.05
N LYS A 256 -15.11 22.14 26.09
CA LYS A 256 -15.97 21.69 27.20
C LYS A 256 -15.21 21.53 28.51
N GLU A 257 -13.97 21.06 28.47
CA GLU A 257 -13.12 20.91 29.66
C GLU A 257 -12.71 22.30 30.22
N ILE A 258 -12.45 23.28 29.36
CA ILE A 258 -12.23 24.68 29.77
C ILE A 258 -13.49 25.31 30.36
N GLU A 259 -14.67 25.00 29.81
CA GLU A 259 -15.94 25.48 30.38
C GLU A 259 -16.24 24.86 31.74
N SER A 260 -16.01 23.56 31.95
CA SER A 260 -16.17 22.93 33.27
C SER A 260 -15.19 23.50 34.29
N ASP A 261 -13.91 23.65 33.92
CA ASP A 261 -12.88 24.22 34.80
C ASP A 261 -13.10 25.72 35.10
N ARG A 262 -13.85 26.43 34.27
CA ARG A 262 -14.28 27.81 34.57
C ARG A 262 -15.48 27.81 35.50
N TYR A 263 -16.44 26.92 35.31
CA TYR A 263 -17.59 26.78 36.20
C TYR A 263 -17.19 26.38 37.62
N ASP A 264 -16.22 25.46 37.77
CA ASP A 264 -15.73 25.00 39.07
C ASP A 264 -14.83 26.02 39.79
N ARG A 265 -14.38 27.08 39.11
CA ARG A 265 -13.60 28.18 39.72
C ARG A 265 -14.43 29.39 40.13
N ILE A 266 -15.72 29.43 39.75
CA ILE A 266 -16.63 30.55 40.02
C ILE A 266 -17.66 30.18 41.11
N ASN A 267 -17.71 28.91 41.51
CA ASN A 267 -18.47 28.39 42.66
C ASN A 267 -17.53 27.98 43.80
#